data_AF-A0A9D1TL23-F1
#
_entry.id   AF-A0A9D1TL23-F1
#
_cell.length_a   1.000
_cell.length_b   1.000
_cell.length_c   1.000
_cell.angle_alpha   90.00
_cell.angle_beta   90.00
_cell.angle_gamma   90.00
#
_symmetry.space_group_name_H-M   'P 1'
#
loop_
_entity.id
_entity.type
_entity.pdbx_description
1 polymer ?
#
loop_
_entity_poly.entity_id
_entity_poly.type
_entity_poly.pdbx_seq_one_letter_code
_entity_poly.pdbx_strand_id
1 'polypeptide(L)' 'MKKVVVDGFALTPQYTKMLLEELKDHKVKNEADLERFLSGYWYTKDMGHKSHLLLSPSQKKPNFALPFDEE' A
#
# COMPACT_ATOMS: atom_id res chain seq x y z
N MET A 1 -7.82 -4.57 -15.32
CA MET A 1 -7.09 -4.56 -14.04
C MET A 1 -7.80 -3.58 -13.12
N LYS A 2 -8.11 -3.98 -11.89
CA LYS A 2 -8.85 -3.13 -10.94
C LYS A 2 -7.80 -2.37 -10.14
N LYS A 3 -7.89 -1.03 -10.09
CA LYS A 3 -6.95 -0.23 -9.30
C LYS A 3 -7.24 -0.45 -7.82
N VAL A 4 -6.22 -0.82 -7.04
CA VAL A 4 -6.32 -0.85 -5.56
C VAL A 4 -6.23 0.59 -5.06
N VAL A 5 -7.19 1.00 -4.24
CA VAL A 5 -7.28 2.36 -3.70
C VAL A 5 -7.27 2.31 -2.18
N VAL A 6 -6.41 3.12 -1.56
CA VAL A 6 -6.29 3.29 -0.11
C VAL A 6 -6.58 4.74 0.22
N ASP A 7 -7.72 5.01 0.87
CA ASP A 7 -8.09 6.37 1.33
C ASP A 7 -7.92 7.45 0.24
N GLY A 8 -8.45 7.16 -0.97
CA GLY A 8 -8.36 8.04 -2.13
C GLY A 8 -7.06 7.97 -2.93
N PHE A 9 -6.01 7.32 -2.42
CA PHE A 9 -4.77 7.08 -3.14
C PHE A 9 -4.83 5.78 -3.96
N ALA A 10 -4.78 5.90 -5.29
CA ALA A 10 -4.73 4.77 -6.19
C ALA A 10 -3.28 4.26 -6.34
N LEU A 11 -3.06 2.99 -6.01
CA LEU A 11 -1.75 2.36 -6.19
C LEU A 11 -1.41 2.25 -7.68
N THR A 12 -0.18 2.59 -8.03
CA THR A 12 0.38 2.33 -9.37
C THR A 12 0.65 0.82 -9.52
N PRO A 13 0.81 0.32 -10.75
CA PRO A 13 1.20 -1.08 -10.97
C PRO A 13 2.52 -1.44 -10.27
N GLN A 14 3.46 -0.50 -10.20
CA GLN A 14 4.74 -0.68 -9.53
C GLN A 14 4.57 -0.85 -8.02
N TYR A 15 3.84 0.05 -7.35
CA TYR A 15 3.55 -0.07 -5.92
C TYR A 15 2.74 -1.33 -5.60
N THR A 16 1.78 -1.67 -6.45
CA THR A 16 0.98 -2.90 -6.30
C THR A 16 1.88 -4.13 -6.31
N LYS A 17 2.82 -4.20 -7.26
CA LYS A 17 3.79 -5.31 -7.36
C LYS A 17 4.68 -5.37 -6.12
N MET A 18 5.24 -4.24 -5.68
CA MET A 18 6.10 -4.18 -4.49
C MET A 18 5.38 -4.70 -3.25
N LEU A 19 4.15 -4.22 -3.01
CA LEU A 19 3.36 -4.64 -1.84
C LEU A 19 2.96 -6.12 -1.91
N LEU A 20 2.67 -6.66 -3.10
CA LEU A 20 2.40 -8.10 -3.26
C LEU A 20 3.62 -8.97 -2.97
N GLU A 21 4.82 -8.50 -3.32
CA GLU A 21 6.07 -9.19 -3.00
C GLU A 21 6.36 -9.15 -1.49
N GLU A 22 6.18 -7.99 -0.85
CA GLU A 22 6.38 -7.80 0.59
C GLU A 22 5.35 -8.59 1.44
N LEU A 23 4.10 -8.69 0.97
CA LEU A 23 3.01 -9.34 1.69
C LEU A 23 2.77 -10.80 1.32
N LYS A 24 3.69 -11.42 0.58
CA LYS A 24 3.58 -12.83 0.19
C LYS A 24 3.46 -13.76 1.40
N ASP A 25 4.21 -13.47 2.47
CA ASP A 25 4.19 -14.24 3.73
C ASP A 25 2.90 -14.00 4.55
N HIS A 26 2.20 -12.89 4.28
CA HIS A 26 0.89 -12.57 4.84
C HIS A 26 -0.28 -13.20 4.06
N LYS A 27 0.01 -14.16 3.16
CA LYS A 27 -0.96 -14.84 2.28
C LYS A 27 -1.67 -13.90 1.31
N VAL A 28 -1.12 -12.73 1.03
CA VAL A 28 -1.62 -11.80 0.01
C VAL A 28 -1.03 -12.20 -1.35
N LYS A 29 -1.87 -12.66 -2.29
CA LYS A 29 -1.38 -13.25 -3.56
C LYS A 29 -1.76 -12.48 -4.80
N ASN A 30 -2.75 -11.60 -4.72
CA ASN A 30 -3.30 -10.88 -5.86
C ASN A 30 -3.88 -9.53 -5.42
N GLU A 31 -4.26 -8.70 -6.38
CA GLU A 31 -4.82 -7.36 -6.16
C GLU A 31 -6.06 -7.36 -5.23
N ALA A 32 -6.91 -8.38 -5.32
CA ALA A 32 -8.12 -8.47 -4.49
C ALA A 32 -7.79 -8.79 -3.02
N ASP A 33 -6.79 -9.64 -2.78
CA ASP A 33 -6.28 -9.88 -1.42
C ASP A 33 -5.61 -8.63 -0.87
N LEU A 34 -4.87 -7.90 -1.71
CA LEU A 34 -4.20 -6.66 -1.32
C LEU A 34 -5.22 -5.58 -0.94
N GLU A 35 -6.26 -5.39 -1.74
CA GLU A 35 -7.36 -4.46 -1.45
C GLU A 35 -8.03 -4.80 -0.11
N ARG A 36 -8.26 -6.09 0.18
CA ARG A 36 -8.80 -6.53 1.47
C ARG A 36 -7.80 -6.33 2.62
N PHE A 37 -6.52 -6.58 2.38
CA PHE A 37 -5.48 -6.42 3.39
C PHE A 37 -5.33 -4.96 3.82
N LEU A 38 -5.29 -4.05 2.85
CA LEU A 38 -5.19 -2.61 3.03
C LEU A 38 -6.53 -1.96 3.38
N SER A 39 -7.62 -2.72 3.46
CA SER A 39 -8.92 -2.19 3.86
C SER A 39 -8.85 -1.55 5.26
N GLY A 40 -9.28 -0.29 5.33
CA GLY A 40 -9.23 0.52 6.55
C GLY A 40 -7.89 1.20 6.82
N TYR A 41 -6.88 1.05 5.96
CA TYR A 41 -5.67 1.85 6.04
C TYR A 41 -5.98 3.31 5.72
N TRP A 42 -5.26 4.22 6.38
CA TRP A 42 -5.23 5.62 5.99
C TRP A 42 -4.10 5.87 5.00
N TYR A 43 -4.20 6.98 4.26
CA TYR A 43 -3.11 7.48 3.43
C TYR A 43 -2.66 8.87 3.88
N THR A 44 -1.34 9.08 3.90
CA THR A 44 -0.76 10.42 4.04
C THR A 44 0.56 10.51 3.28
N LYS A 45 1.10 11.72 3.15
CA LYS A 45 2.41 11.97 2.51
C LYS A 45 3.42 12.41 3.56
N ASP A 46 4.62 11.88 3.46
CA ASP A 46 5.80 12.42 4.12
C ASP A 46 6.64 13.19 3.10
N MET A 47 6.59 14.52 3.17
CA MET A 47 7.34 15.39 2.26
C MET A 47 8.83 15.45 2.60
N GLY A 48 9.23 15.17 3.85
CA GLY A 48 10.63 15.16 4.26
C GLY A 48 11.36 13.94 3.68
N HIS A 49 10.69 12.79 3.68
CA HIS A 49 11.21 11.54 3.13
C HIS A 49 10.70 11.22 1.71
N LYS A 50 9.98 12.15 1.07
CA LYS A 50 9.37 11.99 -0.26
C LYS A 50 8.68 10.62 -0.42
N SER A 51 7.78 10.29 0.50
CA SER A 51 7.14 8.97 0.55
C SER A 51 5.63 9.06 0.76
N HIS A 52 4.89 8.18 0.09
CA HIS A 52 3.50 7.86 0.36
C HIS A 52 3.43 6.88 1.54
N LEU A 53 2.74 7.27 2.60
CA LEU A 53 2.56 6.44 3.79
C LEU A 53 1.18 5.80 3.79
N LEU A 54 1.15 4.47 3.89
CA LEU A 54 -0.06 3.68 4.11
C LEU A 54 -0.03 3.17 5.55
N LEU A 55 -0.87 3.72 6.43
CA LEU A 55 -0.81 3.35 7.86
C LEU A 55 -2.02 2.52 8.27
N SER A 56 -1.76 1.46 9.02
CA SER A 56 -2.78 0.57 9.54
C SER A 56 -3.42 1.14 10.80
N PRO A 57 -4.75 1.03 10.97
CA PRO A 57 -5.40 1.30 12.25
C PRO A 57 -5.14 0.20 13.28
N SER A 58 -4.53 -0.93 12.89
CA SER A 58 -4.26 -2.07 13.76
C SER A 58 -2.77 -2.23 14.03
N GLN A 59 -2.40 -2.37 15.31
CA GLN A 59 -1.01 -2.68 15.70
C GLN A 59 -0.50 -4.04 15.20
N LYS A 60 -1.38 -4.90 14.68
CA LYS A 60 -1.02 -6.24 14.17
C LYS A 60 -0.65 -6.26 12.70
N LYS A 61 -0.92 -5.18 11.95
CA LYS A 61 -0.57 -5.10 10.54
C LYS A 61 0.53 -4.04 10.35
N PRO A 62 1.48 -4.26 9.43
CA PRO A 62 2.56 -3.31 9.17
C PRO A 62 2.05 -2.06 8.45
N ASN A 63 2.80 -0.98 8.61
CA ASN A 63 2.68 0.25 7.84
C ASN A 63 3.64 0.19 6.64
N PHE A 64 3.32 0.89 5.56
CA PHE A 64 4.15 0.93 4.36
C PHE A 64 4.55 2.36 4.02
N ALA A 65 5.80 2.51 3.59
CA ALA A 65 6.32 3.73 3.00
C ALA A 65 6.72 3.43 1.55
N LEU A 66 5.97 3.98 0.60
CA LEU A 66 6.26 3.86 -0.82
C LEU A 66 6.96 5.16 -1.26
N PRO A 67 8.16 5.11 -1.86
CA PRO A 67 8.81 6.32 -2.34
C PRO A 67 7.93 7.00 -3.37
N PHE A 68 7.91 8.34 -3.42
CA PHE A 68 7.29 9.07 -4.52
C PHE A 68 7.87 8.56 -5.84
N ASP A 69 7.04 8.45 -6.86
CA ASP A 69 7.51 8.14 -8.21
C ASP A 69 8.58 9.19 -8.57
N GLU A 70 9.82 8.72 -8.82
CA GLU A 70 10.86 9.56 -9.41
C GLU A 70 10.42 9.81 -10.86
N GLU A 71 10.04 11.04 -11.18
CA GLU A 71 9.82 11.49 -12.58
C GLU A 71 11.08 11.32 -13.43
#